data_AF-A0A8S3J2I8-F1
#
_entry.id   AF-A0A8S3J2I8-F1
#
_cell.length_a   1.000
_cell.length_b   1.000
_cell.length_c   1.000
_cell.angle_alpha   90.00
_cell.angle_beta   90.00
_cell.angle_gamma   90.00
#
_symmetry.space_group_name_H-M   'P 1'
#
loop_
_entity.id
_entity.type
_entity.pdbx_description
1 polymer ?
#
loop_
_entity_poly.entity_id
_entity_poly.type
_entity_poly.pdbx_seq_one_letter_code
_entity_poly.pdbx_strand_id
1 'polypeptide(L)'
;MIEVHKRFDPMYSDARDRIRDGLGEFSHFYSFMSQPKFQLSTFRSWAGISSDISYYLNSHHIDFHVWSLHGRARPTRVTAMGSSGVAKSQYNIDTEDVITLSVQWFNFQSKTTGTAVYTSSWISAKSDTHTQQKFYYVGHQGEINIDQAHRGYTLASDTNGYLSINPLYMKLTATD
;
A
#
# COMPACT_ATOMS: atom_id res chain seq x y z
N MET A 1 18.95 -8.24 -5.98
CA MET A 1 17.56 -8.74 -5.93
C MET A 1 16.80 -7.81 -5.00
N ILE A 2 15.69 -7.21 -5.44
CA ILE A 2 14.82 -6.40 -4.58
C ILE A 2 13.86 -7.36 -3.87
N GLU A 3 13.72 -7.22 -2.57
CA GLU A 3 12.90 -8.07 -1.72
C GLU A 3 11.44 -7.56 -1.77
N VAL A 4 10.50 -8.41 -2.21
CA VAL A 4 9.08 -8.06 -2.44
C VAL A 4 8.13 -9.03 -1.72
N HIS A 5 8.41 -9.35 -0.45
CA HIS A 5 7.72 -10.37 0.33
C HIS A 5 6.20 -10.19 0.39
N LYS A 6 5.69 -8.96 0.27
CA LYS A 6 4.24 -8.70 0.27
C LYS A 6 3.50 -9.46 -0.83
N ARG A 7 4.16 -9.80 -1.94
CA ARG A 7 3.55 -10.63 -2.99
C ARG A 7 3.24 -12.06 -2.53
N PHE A 8 3.93 -12.54 -1.49
CA PHE A 8 3.74 -13.87 -0.90
C PHE A 8 2.82 -13.85 0.34
N ASP A 9 2.32 -12.69 0.75
CA ASP A 9 1.26 -12.61 1.76
C ASP A 9 -0.06 -13.13 1.16
N PRO A 10 -0.75 -14.11 1.79
CA PRO A 10 -1.96 -14.69 1.23
C PRO A 10 -3.09 -13.69 0.98
N MET A 11 -3.24 -12.66 1.82
CA MET A 11 -4.26 -11.64 1.63
C MET A 11 -3.94 -10.77 0.41
N TYR A 12 -2.67 -10.47 0.17
CA TYR A 12 -2.25 -9.61 -0.93
C TYR A 12 -2.28 -10.38 -2.25
N SER A 13 -1.83 -11.63 -2.26
CA SER A 13 -1.97 -12.49 -3.44
C SER A 13 -3.44 -12.68 -3.83
N ASP A 14 -4.32 -12.96 -2.87
CA ASP A 14 -5.76 -13.11 -3.13
C ASP A 14 -6.40 -11.80 -3.61
N ALA A 15 -6.03 -10.67 -3.02
CA ALA A 15 -6.52 -9.36 -3.44
C ALA A 15 -6.09 -9.01 -4.87
N ARG A 16 -4.84 -9.30 -5.23
CA ARG A 16 -4.39 -9.13 -6.62
C ARG A 16 -5.27 -9.90 -7.58
N ASP A 17 -5.50 -11.18 -7.32
CA ASP A 17 -6.21 -12.03 -8.28
C ASP A 17 -7.64 -11.49 -8.49
N ARG A 18 -8.32 -11.12 -7.40
CA ARG A 18 -9.65 -10.48 -7.49
C ARG A 18 -9.63 -9.13 -8.22
N ILE A 19 -8.62 -8.27 -7.97
CA ILE A 19 -8.44 -7.01 -8.71
C ILE A 19 -8.34 -7.30 -10.21
N ARG A 20 -7.61 -8.36 -10.57
CA ARG A 20 -7.35 -8.70 -11.96
C ARG A 20 -8.57 -9.33 -12.64
N ASP A 21 -9.33 -10.13 -11.93
CA ASP A 21 -10.35 -10.99 -12.52
C ASP A 21 -11.75 -10.37 -12.53
N GLY A 22 -12.05 -9.43 -11.61
CA GLY A 22 -13.45 -9.06 -11.37
C GLY A 22 -13.75 -7.62 -10.96
N LEU A 23 -12.76 -6.74 -10.78
CA LEU A 23 -13.02 -5.37 -10.32
C LEU A 23 -13.01 -4.32 -11.44
N GLY A 24 -12.86 -4.73 -12.70
CA GLY A 24 -12.84 -3.81 -13.84
C GLY A 24 -11.56 -2.98 -13.94
N GLU A 25 -11.65 -1.81 -14.58
CA GLU A 25 -10.52 -0.89 -14.78
C GLU A 25 -10.20 -0.10 -13.50
N PHE A 26 -8.96 0.34 -13.34
CA PHE A 26 -8.51 1.01 -12.13
C PHE A 26 -9.09 2.43 -11.99
N SER A 27 -9.58 2.78 -10.81
CA SER A 27 -10.05 4.14 -10.48
C SER A 27 -9.25 4.78 -9.35
N HIS A 28 -9.13 4.11 -8.21
CA HIS A 28 -8.49 4.70 -7.04
C HIS A 28 -7.73 3.71 -6.18
N PHE A 29 -6.58 4.12 -5.63
CA PHE A 29 -5.85 3.37 -4.62
C PHE A 29 -5.41 4.28 -3.47
N TYR A 30 -5.68 3.88 -2.25
CA TYR A 30 -5.15 4.52 -1.06
C TYR A 30 -4.36 3.49 -0.27
N SER A 31 -3.16 3.83 0.17
CA SER A 31 -2.43 3.00 1.13
C SER A 31 -1.80 3.82 2.24
N PHE A 32 -1.76 3.20 3.41
CA PHE A 32 -1.10 3.74 4.57
C PHE A 32 -0.23 2.67 5.22
N MET A 33 1.04 3.01 5.41
CA MET A 33 1.97 2.18 6.17
C MET A 33 2.70 3.03 7.21
N SER A 34 2.83 2.55 8.43
CA SER A 34 3.56 3.30 9.44
C SER A 34 4.24 2.45 10.49
N GLN A 35 5.29 3.01 11.09
CA GLN A 35 5.98 2.40 12.22
C GLN A 35 6.06 3.37 13.41
N PRO A 36 6.21 2.86 14.64
CA PRO A 36 6.35 3.68 15.82
C PRO A 36 7.62 4.54 15.82
N LYS A 37 7.51 5.78 16.30
CA LYS A 37 8.62 6.77 16.34
C LYS A 37 9.94 6.27 16.94
N PHE A 38 9.89 5.34 17.91
CA PHE A 38 11.09 4.82 18.54
C PHE A 38 12.00 4.03 17.58
N GLN A 39 11.47 3.58 16.44
CA GLN A 39 12.25 2.90 15.39
C GLN A 39 13.29 3.81 14.74
N LEU A 40 13.10 5.13 14.78
CA LEU A 40 14.12 6.08 14.30
C LEU A 40 15.45 5.94 15.05
N SER A 41 15.44 5.49 16.30
CA SER A 41 16.67 5.15 17.02
C SER A 41 17.38 3.94 16.41
N THR A 42 16.63 2.91 16.03
CA THR A 42 17.15 1.68 15.40
C THR A 42 17.71 1.97 14.01
N PHE A 43 17.05 2.82 13.24
CA PHE A 43 17.34 3.08 11.83
C PHE A 43 18.25 4.29 11.59
N ARG A 44 18.77 4.90 12.66
CA ARG A 44 19.60 6.11 12.61
C ARG A 44 20.78 6.03 11.63
N SER A 45 21.35 4.85 11.43
CA SER A 45 22.51 4.66 10.54
C SER A 45 22.19 4.84 9.06
N TRP A 46 20.90 4.81 8.67
CA TRP A 46 20.51 4.87 7.26
C TRP A 46 19.32 5.79 6.96
N ALA A 47 18.43 6.05 7.92
CA ALA A 47 17.25 6.89 7.72
C ALA A 47 17.66 8.34 7.42
N GLY A 48 17.21 8.89 6.29
CA GLY A 48 17.60 10.22 5.80
C GLY A 48 19.04 10.30 5.27
N ILE A 49 19.76 9.18 5.17
CA ILE A 49 21.15 9.12 4.69
C ILE A 49 21.24 8.30 3.40
N SER A 50 20.90 7.01 3.48
CA SER A 50 20.95 6.08 2.35
C SER A 50 19.58 5.53 1.96
N SER A 51 18.53 5.84 2.73
CA SER A 51 17.13 5.52 2.43
C SER A 51 16.20 6.50 3.13
N ASP A 52 14.99 6.64 2.60
CA ASP A 52 13.89 7.43 3.15
C ASP A 52 12.67 6.55 3.51
N ILE A 53 11.63 7.14 4.10
CA ILE A 53 10.45 6.40 4.55
C ILE A 53 9.61 5.89 3.37
N SER A 54 9.65 6.58 2.24
CA SER A 54 8.94 6.18 1.04
C SER A 54 9.56 4.93 0.44
N TYR A 55 10.88 4.91 0.27
CA TYR A 55 11.58 3.73 -0.21
C TYR A 55 11.45 2.56 0.78
N TYR A 56 11.50 2.83 2.09
CA TYR A 56 11.42 1.78 3.10
C TYR A 56 10.01 1.18 3.28
N LEU A 57 8.94 1.99 3.30
CA LEU A 57 7.57 1.49 3.53
C LEU A 57 6.65 1.61 2.32
N ASN A 58 6.57 2.76 1.63
CA ASN A 58 5.66 2.91 0.48
C ASN A 58 5.99 1.92 -0.63
N SER A 59 7.27 1.57 -0.82
CA SER A 59 7.70 0.63 -1.85
C SER A 59 6.93 -0.69 -1.81
N HIS A 60 6.55 -1.19 -0.63
CA HIS A 60 5.77 -2.41 -0.48
C HIS A 60 4.36 -2.30 -1.10
N HIS A 61 3.63 -1.21 -0.82
CA HIS A 61 2.29 -1.01 -1.38
C HIS A 61 2.32 -0.52 -2.82
N ILE A 62 3.32 0.27 -3.21
CA ILE A 62 3.54 0.67 -4.60
C ILE A 62 3.86 -0.56 -5.45
N ASP A 63 4.74 -1.45 -4.99
CA ASP A 63 5.06 -2.70 -5.67
C ASP A 63 3.81 -3.58 -5.82
N PHE A 64 3.04 -3.78 -4.74
CA PHE A 64 1.78 -4.51 -4.80
C PHE A 64 0.80 -3.90 -5.82
N HIS A 65 0.66 -2.58 -5.83
CA HIS A 65 -0.24 -1.88 -6.74
C HIS A 65 0.21 -2.03 -8.21
N VAL A 66 1.50 -1.84 -8.48
CA VAL A 66 2.10 -2.07 -9.81
C VAL A 66 1.94 -3.52 -10.24
N TRP A 67 2.14 -4.48 -9.33
CA TRP A 67 1.99 -5.90 -9.60
C TRP A 67 0.55 -6.29 -9.93
N SER A 68 -0.41 -5.72 -9.21
CA SER A 68 -1.85 -5.93 -9.44
C SER A 68 -2.27 -5.40 -10.80
N LEU A 69 -1.76 -4.22 -11.17
CA LEU A 69 -2.09 -3.54 -12.43
C LEU A 69 -1.12 -3.85 -13.58
N HIS A 70 -0.21 -4.82 -13.42
CA HIS A 70 0.79 -5.15 -14.44
C HIS A 70 0.12 -5.52 -15.77
N GLY A 71 0.51 -4.81 -16.83
CA GLY A 71 -0.06 -4.94 -18.17
C GLY A 71 -1.43 -4.28 -18.36
N ARG A 72 -1.99 -3.60 -17.35
CA ARG A 72 -3.33 -2.98 -17.37
C ARG A 72 -3.30 -1.46 -17.18
N ALA A 73 -2.43 -0.96 -16.30
CA ALA A 73 -2.26 0.48 -16.08
C ALA A 73 -0.82 0.82 -15.68
N ARG A 74 -0.46 2.11 -15.74
CA ARG A 74 0.83 2.63 -15.24
C ARG A 74 0.70 3.99 -14.56
N PRO A 75 1.59 4.35 -13.62
CA PRO A 75 1.68 5.72 -13.14
C PRO A 75 2.21 6.65 -14.24
N THR A 76 1.72 7.88 -14.26
CA THR A 76 2.10 8.90 -15.27
C THR A 76 2.63 10.19 -14.67
N ARG A 77 2.22 10.52 -13.44
CA ARG A 77 2.68 11.71 -12.72
C ARG A 77 2.65 11.46 -11.22
N VAL A 78 3.68 11.94 -10.52
CA VAL A 78 3.80 11.86 -9.06
C VAL A 78 3.98 13.28 -8.50
N THR A 79 3.24 13.60 -7.44
CA THR A 79 3.45 14.77 -6.58
C THR A 79 3.68 14.27 -5.17
N ALA A 80 4.74 14.73 -4.50
CA ALA A 80 5.08 14.32 -3.14
C ALA A 80 4.94 15.50 -2.16
N MET A 81 4.50 15.20 -0.94
CA MET A 81 4.44 16.14 0.18
C MET A 81 5.02 15.46 1.43
N GLY A 82 5.87 16.16 2.17
CA GLY A 82 6.46 15.69 3.41
C GLY A 82 6.08 16.58 4.59
N SER A 83 5.81 15.99 5.75
CA SER A 83 5.78 16.71 7.03
C SER A 83 7.09 16.49 7.79
N SER A 84 7.43 17.40 8.71
CA SER A 84 8.67 17.34 9.47
C SER A 84 8.47 17.86 10.90
N GLY A 85 9.30 17.41 11.83
CA GLY A 85 9.36 17.95 13.17
C GLY A 85 9.93 16.99 14.19
N VAL A 86 9.35 15.79 14.32
CA VAL A 86 9.70 14.79 15.33
C VAL A 86 11.06 14.15 15.06
N ALA A 87 11.31 13.68 13.83
CA ALA A 87 12.57 13.05 13.46
C ALA A 87 13.76 13.98 13.71
N LYS A 88 13.62 15.25 13.31
CA LYS A 88 14.64 16.26 13.55
C LYS A 88 14.79 16.62 15.02
N SER A 89 13.71 17.00 15.69
CA SER A 89 13.79 17.55 17.06
C SER A 89 14.11 16.52 18.14
N GLN A 90 13.61 15.28 18.02
CA GLN A 90 13.77 14.26 19.06
C GLN A 90 14.92 13.29 18.77
N TYR A 91 15.19 13.03 17.49
CA TYR A 91 16.19 12.04 17.09
C TYR A 91 17.40 12.67 16.40
N ASN A 92 17.35 13.95 16.02
CA ASN A 92 18.40 14.62 15.22
C ASN A 92 18.71 13.82 13.94
N ILE A 93 17.66 13.43 13.21
CA ILE A 93 17.72 12.77 11.90
C ILE A 93 17.06 13.69 10.88
N ASP A 94 17.70 13.89 9.73
CA ASP A 94 17.26 14.79 8.67
C ASP A 94 16.40 14.02 7.65
N THR A 95 15.16 13.72 8.02
CA THR A 95 14.17 13.03 7.20
C THR A 95 12.78 13.55 7.53
N GLU A 96 11.86 13.43 6.57
CA GLU A 96 10.44 13.66 6.76
C GLU A 96 9.84 12.73 7.82
N ASP A 97 8.91 13.24 8.62
CA ASP A 97 8.16 12.45 9.60
C ASP A 97 7.11 11.55 8.91
N VAL A 98 6.47 12.12 7.87
CA VAL A 98 5.45 11.49 7.04
C VAL A 98 5.68 11.95 5.60
N ILE A 99 5.60 11.02 4.66
CA ILE A 99 5.53 11.34 3.23
C ILE A 99 4.19 10.88 2.67
N THR A 100 3.58 11.72 1.84
CA THR A 100 2.37 11.39 1.08
C THR A 100 2.62 11.66 -0.40
N LEU A 101 2.39 10.65 -1.22
CA LEU A 101 2.48 10.72 -2.67
C LEU A 101 1.08 10.75 -3.26
N SER A 102 0.78 11.72 -4.11
CA SER A 102 -0.42 11.75 -4.97
C SER A 102 0.00 11.42 -6.40
N VAL A 103 -0.57 10.38 -6.98
CA VAL A 103 -0.11 9.79 -8.24
C VAL A 103 -1.26 9.65 -9.22
N GLN A 104 -1.06 10.14 -10.44
CA GLN A 104 -1.97 9.88 -11.55
C GLN A 104 -1.56 8.59 -12.26
N TRP A 105 -2.55 7.81 -12.69
CA TRP A 105 -2.39 6.56 -13.41
C TRP A 105 -3.19 6.58 -14.71
N PHE A 106 -2.73 5.79 -15.67
CA PHE A 106 -3.37 5.66 -16.97
C PHE A 106 -3.69 4.19 -17.26
N ASN A 107 -4.97 3.90 -17.50
CA ASN A 107 -5.44 2.58 -17.92
C ASN A 107 -5.20 2.36 -19.42
N PHE A 108 -4.58 1.25 -19.78
CA PHE A 108 -4.17 0.99 -21.15
C PHE A 108 -5.33 0.65 -22.08
N GLN A 109 -6.31 -0.12 -21.62
CA GLN A 109 -7.42 -0.57 -22.45
C GLN A 109 -8.47 0.53 -22.58
N SER A 110 -9.02 1.00 -21.46
CA SER A 110 -10.09 2.01 -21.44
C SER A 110 -9.62 3.44 -21.70
N LYS A 111 -8.30 3.71 -21.64
CA LYS A 111 -7.71 5.05 -21.75
C LYS A 111 -8.19 6.04 -20.67
N THR A 112 -8.80 5.54 -19.59
CA THR A 112 -9.23 6.37 -18.47
C THR A 112 -8.09 6.66 -17.51
N THR A 113 -8.32 7.62 -16.61
CA THR A 113 -7.37 8.01 -15.57
C THR A 113 -7.78 7.41 -14.24
N GLY A 114 -6.82 6.84 -13.52
CA GLY A 114 -6.93 6.50 -12.12
C GLY A 114 -6.08 7.41 -11.25
N THR A 115 -6.29 7.38 -9.93
CA THR A 115 -5.50 8.16 -8.97
C THR A 115 -5.07 7.30 -7.81
N ALA A 116 -3.93 7.61 -7.20
CA ALA A 116 -3.48 6.91 -6.01
C ALA A 116 -2.89 7.85 -4.97
N VAL A 117 -3.04 7.49 -3.70
CA VAL A 117 -2.41 8.16 -2.56
C VAL A 117 -1.63 7.12 -1.75
N TYR A 118 -0.31 7.32 -1.64
CA TYR A 118 0.57 6.45 -0.85
C TYR A 118 1.14 7.26 0.33
N THR A 119 0.79 6.87 1.55
CA THR A 119 1.27 7.56 2.75
C THR A 119 2.12 6.63 3.61
N SER A 120 3.31 7.09 3.98
CA SER A 120 4.20 6.41 4.93
C SER A 120 4.62 7.31 6.07
N SER A 121 4.70 6.78 7.29
CA SER A 121 5.03 7.55 8.51
C SER A 121 6.03 6.82 9.42
N TRP A 122 7.06 7.55 9.85
CA TRP A 122 7.98 7.13 10.92
C TRP A 122 7.41 7.33 12.32
N ILE A 123 6.46 8.25 12.47
CA ILE A 123 6.20 8.90 13.77
C ILE A 123 4.92 8.42 14.45
N SER A 124 4.43 7.25 14.06
CA SER A 124 3.22 6.70 14.68
C SER A 124 3.43 6.46 16.18
N ALA A 125 2.32 6.49 16.92
CA ALA A 125 2.34 6.14 18.33
C ALA A 125 2.66 4.64 18.50
N LYS A 126 3.06 4.25 19.72
CA LYS A 126 3.05 2.83 20.08
C LYS A 126 1.61 2.33 20.00
N SER A 127 1.40 1.18 19.37
CA SER A 127 0.11 0.55 19.13
C SER A 127 0.21 -0.95 19.40
N ASP A 128 -0.92 -1.63 19.28
CA ASP A 128 -1.08 -3.08 19.27
C ASP A 128 -0.29 -3.82 18.18
N THR A 129 0.05 -3.15 17.08
CA THR A 129 0.88 -3.71 16.01
C THR A 129 2.17 -2.91 15.82
N HIS A 130 3.22 -3.62 15.39
CA HIS A 130 4.51 -2.98 15.09
C HIS A 130 4.46 -2.13 13.82
N THR A 131 3.60 -2.50 12.87
CA THR A 131 3.46 -1.79 11.61
C THR A 131 1.99 -1.78 11.28
N GLN A 132 1.43 -0.57 11.17
CA GLN A 132 0.10 -0.37 10.59
C GLN A 132 0.27 -0.48 9.08
N GLN A 133 -0.53 -1.31 8.42
CA GLN A 133 -0.40 -1.55 6.98
C GLN A 133 -1.76 -1.92 6.42
N LYS A 134 -2.30 -1.00 5.63
CA LYS A 134 -3.64 -1.09 5.06
C LYS A 134 -3.69 -0.44 3.69
N PHE A 135 -4.61 -0.91 2.88
CA PHE A 135 -4.92 -0.28 1.61
C PHE A 135 -6.40 -0.41 1.26
N TYR A 136 -6.84 0.49 0.40
CA TYR A 136 -8.15 0.50 -0.22
C TYR A 136 -7.98 0.64 -1.74
N TYR A 137 -8.64 -0.22 -2.49
CA TYR A 137 -8.62 -0.25 -3.95
C TYR A 137 -10.03 -0.09 -4.48
N VAL A 138 -10.18 0.71 -5.53
CA VAL A 138 -11.43 0.89 -6.27
C VAL A 138 -11.16 0.63 -7.75
N GLY A 139 -11.87 -0.33 -8.31
CA GLY A 139 -12.03 -0.51 -9.74
C GLY A 139 -13.45 -0.16 -10.17
N HIS A 140 -13.69 -0.15 -11.47
CA HIS A 140 -14.98 0.25 -12.05
C HIS A 140 -16.16 -0.66 -11.65
N GLN A 141 -15.91 -1.86 -11.12
CA GLN A 141 -16.95 -2.86 -10.80
C GLN A 141 -16.91 -3.31 -9.33
N GLY A 142 -16.11 -2.64 -8.50
CA GLY A 142 -16.02 -2.97 -7.08
C GLY A 142 -14.77 -2.46 -6.39
N GLU A 143 -14.63 -2.84 -5.13
CA GLU A 143 -13.64 -2.32 -4.21
C GLU A 143 -13.13 -3.40 -3.25
N ILE A 144 -11.91 -3.19 -2.77
CA ILE A 144 -11.26 -4.00 -1.75
C ILE A 144 -10.74 -3.08 -0.66
N ASN A 145 -10.98 -3.44 0.59
CA ASN A 145 -10.34 -2.84 1.75
C ASN A 145 -9.57 -3.93 2.52
N ILE A 146 -8.28 -3.69 2.72
CA ILE A 146 -7.39 -4.57 3.50
C ILE A 146 -6.83 -3.80 4.68
N ASP A 147 -6.99 -4.38 5.85
CA ASP A 147 -6.29 -4.03 7.09
C ASP A 147 -5.43 -5.22 7.52
N GLN A 148 -4.21 -5.30 6.96
CA GLN A 148 -3.33 -6.44 7.14
C GLN A 148 -2.88 -6.59 8.59
N ALA A 149 -2.69 -5.46 9.29
CA ALA A 149 -2.30 -5.41 10.68
C ALA A 149 -3.30 -6.15 11.60
N HIS A 150 -4.59 -6.15 11.23
CA HIS A 150 -5.66 -6.79 12.00
C HIS A 150 -6.34 -7.95 11.25
N ARG A 151 -5.71 -8.48 10.18
CA ARG A 151 -6.27 -9.54 9.32
C ARG A 151 -7.65 -9.20 8.75
N GLY A 152 -7.95 -7.91 8.59
CA GLY A 152 -9.18 -7.41 8.00
C GLY A 152 -9.11 -7.46 6.49
N TYR A 153 -10.10 -8.07 5.85
CA TYR A 153 -10.23 -8.07 4.39
C TYR A 153 -11.70 -8.11 4.00
N THR A 154 -12.14 -7.05 3.33
CA THR A 154 -13.50 -6.91 2.82
C THR A 154 -13.45 -6.59 1.33
N LEU A 155 -14.46 -7.06 0.61
CA LEU A 155 -14.66 -6.81 -0.81
C LEU A 155 -16.12 -6.43 -1.02
N ALA A 156 -16.38 -5.43 -1.86
CA ALA A 156 -17.70 -5.19 -2.41
C ALA A 156 -17.62 -5.18 -3.93
N SER A 157 -18.57 -5.82 -4.60
CA SER A 157 -18.66 -5.80 -6.07
C SER A 157 -20.10 -5.55 -6.50
N ASP A 158 -20.26 -4.98 -7.69
CA ASP A 158 -21.60 -4.68 -8.24
C ASP A 158 -22.43 -5.95 -8.44
N THR A 159 -21.78 -7.10 -8.66
CA THR A 159 -22.46 -8.39 -8.89
C THR A 159 -22.81 -9.11 -7.60
N ASN A 160 -21.87 -9.20 -6.65
CA ASN A 160 -22.03 -10.07 -5.46
C ASN A 160 -22.29 -9.31 -4.16
N GLY A 161 -22.31 -7.97 -4.21
CA GLY A 161 -22.40 -7.14 -3.00
C GLY A 161 -21.18 -7.30 -2.10
N TYR A 162 -21.40 -7.12 -0.80
CA TYR A 162 -20.36 -7.09 0.23
C TYR A 162 -20.00 -8.48 0.76
N LEU A 163 -18.71 -8.73 0.94
CA LEU A 163 -18.13 -9.96 1.45
C LEU A 163 -17.01 -9.66 2.46
N SER A 164 -16.96 -10.45 3.53
CA SER A 164 -15.79 -10.54 4.43
C SER A 164 -14.94 -11.73 4.01
N ILE A 165 -13.72 -11.49 3.57
CA ILE A 165 -12.84 -12.50 2.95
C ILE A 165 -11.82 -12.98 3.98
N ASN A 166 -11.58 -14.30 4.04
CA ASN A 166 -10.53 -14.88 4.89
C ASN A 166 -9.67 -15.87 4.09
N PRO A 167 -8.59 -15.40 3.46
CA PRO A 167 -7.67 -16.26 2.69
C PRO A 167 -6.66 -16.99 3.59
N LEU A 168 -6.74 -16.85 4.92
CA LEU A 168 -5.79 -17.43 5.89
C LEU A 168 -6.23 -18.79 6.44
N TYR A 169 -7.49 -19.20 6.22
CA TYR A 169 -8.02 -20.45 6.77
C TYR A 169 -7.66 -21.66 5.88
N MET A 170 -8.14 -21.67 4.63
CA MET A 170 -7.74 -22.64 3.61
C MET A 170 -7.97 -22.04 2.22
N LYS A 171 -6.95 -22.11 1.36
CA LYS A 171 -7.06 -21.89 -0.09
C LYS A 171 -6.58 -23.17 -0.77
N LEU A 172 -7.51 -24.05 -1.13
CA LEU A 172 -7.20 -25.40 -1.64
C LEU A 172 -6.65 -25.38 -3.08
N THR A 173 -6.88 -24.30 -3.82
CA THR A 173 -6.42 -24.12 -5.19
C THR A 173 -5.82 -22.72 -5.35
N ALA A 174 -4.63 -22.64 -5.95
CA ALA A 174 -4.13 -21.37 -6.44
C ALA A 174 -5.08 -20.85 -7.53
N THR A 175 -5.34 -19.55 -7.54
CA THR A 175 -5.91 -18.88 -8.71
C THR A 175 -4.78 -18.75 -9.72
N ASP A 176 -4.99 -19.24 -10.93
CA ASP A 176 -4.02 -19.19 -12.04
C ASP A 176 -3.82 -17.76 -12.57
#